data_AF-A0A2A7BWQ5-F1
#
_entry.id   AF-A0A2A7BWQ5-F1
#
_cell.length_a   1.000
_cell.length_b   1.000
_cell.length_c   1.000
_cell.angle_alpha   90.00
_cell.angle_beta   90.00
_cell.angle_gamma   90.00
#
_symmetry.space_group_name_H-M   'P 1'
#
loop_
_entity.id
_entity.type
_entity.pdbx_description
1 polymer ?
#
loop_
_entity_poly.entity_id
_entity_poly.type
_entity_poly.pdbx_seq_one_letter_code
_entity_poly.pdbx_strand_id
1 'polypeptide(L)'
;MSLNMYLGEVQNQTQSMNAVCTATIQGMEQAIQSIDAFAVDTVLQGQTYSSAKSFFVQTFRPLAQGIIYLCEELIRQNNAFPSQFQSKVASTDVIEQEIREQIQEINQSIASIEMMNAVTPMPGIDALVAVLVEMRKKLEEKLEHLYEFNYTSSSNYDTALQLAASIAAGLAEVQSGKGFNPVSSTFSTQGLNMDWTTSIQTITEERARQAANSIEEGAMCGKLPEKSTGEKIWDGIVDGTGQAVSDTRDGIKALGDWETWGNMGRYLMHLHGITTKTPDECNS
;
A
#
# COMPACT_ATOMS: atom_id res chain seq x y z
N MET A 1 -8.22 -3.95 -18.66
CA MET A 1 -8.52 -3.00 -17.57
C MET A 1 -7.22 -2.26 -17.28
N SER A 2 -7.27 -0.96 -17.02
CA SER A 2 -6.09 -0.14 -16.70
C SER A 2 -5.92 -0.06 -15.18
N LEU A 3 -4.67 -0.13 -14.71
CA LEU A 3 -4.31 0.06 -13.31
C LEU A 3 -4.08 1.54 -13.02
N ASN A 4 -4.88 2.08 -12.10
CA ASN A 4 -4.81 3.47 -11.69
C ASN A 4 -4.70 3.55 -10.16
N MET A 5 -3.79 4.41 -9.68
CA MET A 5 -3.57 4.68 -8.27
C MET A 5 -3.64 6.18 -8.01
N TYR A 6 -4.61 6.59 -7.19
CA TYR A 6 -4.76 7.97 -6.71
C TYR A 6 -4.38 8.02 -5.24
N LEU A 7 -3.16 8.48 -4.93
CA LEU A 7 -2.60 8.40 -3.58
C LEU A 7 -3.40 9.22 -2.58
N GLY A 8 -3.86 10.40 -2.96
CA GLY A 8 -4.70 11.22 -2.09
C GLY A 8 -6.01 10.53 -1.72
N GLU A 9 -6.63 9.83 -2.67
CA GLU A 9 -7.85 9.06 -2.41
C GLU A 9 -7.58 7.86 -1.49
N VAL A 10 -6.54 7.08 -1.78
CA VAL A 10 -6.16 5.91 -0.96
C VAL A 10 -5.79 6.32 0.47
N GLN A 11 -5.10 7.45 0.64
CA GLN A 11 -4.78 8.00 1.96
C GLN A 11 -6.04 8.42 2.73
N ASN A 12 -6.99 9.08 2.07
CA ASN A 12 -8.26 9.46 2.70
C ASN A 12 -9.09 8.23 3.08
N GLN A 13 -9.18 7.23 2.21
CA GLN A 13 -9.85 5.96 2.50
C GLN A 13 -9.19 5.23 3.67
N THR A 14 -7.85 5.19 3.69
CA THR A 14 -7.05 4.63 4.80
C THR A 14 -7.37 5.30 6.13
N GLN A 15 -7.35 6.63 6.18
CA GLN A 15 -7.65 7.37 7.40
C GLN A 15 -9.08 7.12 7.89
N SER A 16 -10.05 7.16 6.98
CA SER A 16 -11.46 6.90 7.29
C SER A 16 -11.65 5.49 7.86
N MET A 17 -11.10 4.48 7.21
CA MET A 17 -11.22 3.08 7.65
C MET A 17 -10.51 2.85 8.98
N ASN A 18 -9.33 3.45 9.19
CA ASN A 18 -8.60 3.33 10.45
C ASN A 18 -9.34 4.00 11.62
N ALA A 19 -10.04 5.11 11.37
CA ALA A 19 -10.87 5.75 12.39
C ALA A 19 -12.04 4.83 12.81
N VAL A 20 -12.69 4.18 11.85
CA VAL A 20 -13.74 3.18 12.13
C VAL A 20 -13.18 2.02 12.94
N CYS A 21 -12.08 1.40 12.49
CA CYS A 21 -11.44 0.30 13.19
C CYS A 21 -11.02 0.68 14.61
N THR A 22 -10.47 1.88 14.82
CA THR A 22 -10.07 2.37 16.15
C THR A 22 -11.28 2.49 17.08
N ALA A 23 -12.38 3.07 16.60
CA ALA A 23 -13.61 3.17 17.38
C ALA A 23 -14.21 1.80 17.68
N THR A 24 -14.15 0.86 16.72
CA THR A 24 -14.60 -0.52 16.91
C THR A 24 -13.76 -1.25 17.96
N ILE A 25 -12.43 -1.11 17.94
CA ILE A 25 -11.54 -1.70 18.96
C ILE A 25 -11.94 -1.20 20.35
N GLN A 26 -12.07 0.11 20.54
CA GLN A 26 -12.49 0.69 21.82
C GLN A 26 -13.85 0.16 22.30
N GLY A 27 -14.82 0.06 21.40
CA GLY A 27 -16.14 -0.50 21.71
C GLY A 27 -16.08 -1.99 22.11
N MET A 28 -15.25 -2.79 21.44
CA MET A 28 -15.08 -4.20 21.75
C MET A 28 -14.28 -4.43 23.03
N GLU A 29 -13.29 -3.60 23.33
CA GLU A 29 -12.59 -3.61 24.63
C GLU A 29 -13.56 -3.33 25.78
N GLN A 30 -14.45 -2.35 25.64
CA GLN A 30 -15.51 -2.07 26.62
C GLN A 30 -16.50 -3.24 26.75
N ALA A 31 -16.84 -3.89 25.63
CA ALA A 31 -17.69 -5.08 25.65
C ALA A 31 -17.02 -6.24 26.41
N ILE A 32 -15.72 -6.49 26.18
CA ILE A 32 -14.95 -7.50 26.92
C ILE A 32 -14.93 -7.16 28.42
N GLN A 33 -14.63 -5.91 28.79
CA GLN A 33 -14.65 -5.49 30.20
C GLN A 33 -16.02 -5.69 30.85
N SER A 34 -17.10 -5.40 30.12
CA SER A 34 -18.48 -5.61 30.59
C SER A 34 -18.80 -7.09 30.78
N ILE A 35 -18.34 -7.96 29.88
CA ILE A 35 -18.49 -9.41 29.98
C ILE A 35 -17.69 -9.95 31.17
N ASP A 36 -16.45 -9.50 31.34
CA ASP A 36 -15.57 -9.93 32.42
C ASP A 36 -16.14 -9.50 33.79
N ALA A 37 -16.67 -8.27 33.90
CA ALA A 37 -17.37 -7.79 35.08
C ALA A 37 -18.64 -8.60 35.38
N PHE A 38 -19.44 -8.90 34.36
CA PHE A 38 -20.64 -9.74 34.50
C PHE A 38 -20.29 -11.16 34.96
N ALA A 39 -19.20 -11.73 34.45
CA ALA A 39 -18.78 -13.09 34.77
C ALA A 39 -18.40 -13.28 36.24
N VAL A 40 -17.81 -12.25 36.86
CA VAL A 40 -17.38 -12.29 38.28
C VAL A 40 -18.38 -11.67 39.25
N ASP A 41 -19.48 -11.10 38.76
CA ASP A 41 -20.52 -10.47 39.60
C ASP A 41 -21.06 -11.45 40.65
N THR A 42 -21.22 -11.00 41.89
CA THR A 42 -21.70 -11.83 42.99
C THR A 42 -23.17 -11.61 43.34
N VAL A 43 -23.82 -10.58 42.77
CA VAL A 43 -25.20 -10.20 43.08
C VAL A 43 -26.19 -11.03 42.24
N LEU A 44 -25.92 -11.19 40.96
CA LEU A 44 -26.72 -11.95 40.02
C LEU A 44 -26.45 -13.44 40.21
N GLN A 45 -27.33 -14.10 40.95
CA GLN A 45 -27.23 -15.50 41.36
C GLN A 45 -28.39 -16.34 40.81
N GLY A 46 -28.25 -17.66 40.89
CA GLY A 46 -29.23 -18.61 40.37
C GLY A 46 -28.79 -19.22 39.04
N GLN A 47 -29.41 -20.36 38.69
CA GLN A 47 -28.94 -21.21 37.59
C GLN A 47 -28.91 -20.49 36.23
N THR A 48 -29.93 -19.67 35.94
CA THR A 48 -29.99 -18.87 34.72
C THR A 48 -28.80 -17.92 34.62
N TYR A 49 -28.53 -17.12 35.65
CA TYR A 49 -27.41 -16.19 35.66
C TYR A 49 -26.06 -16.90 35.62
N SER A 50 -25.87 -17.96 36.39
CA SER A 50 -24.63 -18.74 36.36
C SER A 50 -24.34 -19.32 34.98
N SER A 51 -25.35 -19.86 34.30
CA SER A 51 -25.20 -20.36 32.92
C SER A 51 -24.97 -19.24 31.90
N ALA A 52 -25.64 -18.09 32.05
CA ALA A 52 -25.43 -16.92 31.20
C ALA A 52 -24.00 -16.39 31.29
N LYS A 53 -23.44 -16.26 32.50
CA LYS A 53 -22.04 -15.83 32.70
C LYS A 53 -21.07 -16.70 31.93
N SER A 54 -21.19 -18.03 32.08
CA SER A 54 -20.38 -18.99 31.33
C SER A 54 -20.58 -18.87 29.82
N PHE A 55 -21.83 -18.71 29.37
CA PHE A 55 -22.15 -18.58 27.95
C PHE A 55 -21.51 -17.33 27.32
N PHE A 56 -21.62 -16.17 27.97
CA PHE A 56 -21.03 -14.92 27.47
C PHE A 56 -19.50 -14.99 27.38
N VAL A 57 -18.84 -15.58 28.39
CA VAL A 57 -17.39 -15.80 28.38
C VAL A 57 -16.96 -16.72 27.23
N GLN A 58 -17.74 -17.78 26.94
CA GLN A 58 -17.41 -18.75 25.89
C GLN A 58 -17.77 -18.29 24.48
N THR A 59 -18.61 -17.25 24.31
CA THR A 59 -19.14 -16.86 23.00
C THR A 59 -18.85 -15.39 22.68
N PHE A 60 -19.49 -14.45 23.36
CA PHE A 60 -19.37 -13.02 23.05
C PHE A 60 -17.98 -12.47 23.34
N ARG A 61 -17.27 -12.97 24.36
CA ARG A 61 -15.90 -12.55 24.66
C ARG A 61 -14.93 -12.88 23.52
N PRO A 62 -14.82 -14.13 23.03
CA PRO A 62 -13.96 -14.44 21.88
C PRO A 62 -14.43 -13.79 20.58
N LEU A 63 -15.74 -13.54 20.39
CA LEU A 63 -16.23 -12.75 19.25
C LEU A 63 -15.71 -11.32 19.28
N ALA A 64 -15.82 -10.63 20.42
CA ALA A 64 -15.30 -9.28 20.60
C ALA A 64 -13.79 -9.23 20.37
N GLN A 65 -13.05 -10.23 20.87
CA GLN A 65 -11.63 -10.36 20.62
C GLN A 65 -11.30 -10.57 19.12
N GLY A 66 -12.07 -11.40 18.42
CA GLY A 66 -11.90 -11.60 16.98
C GLY A 66 -12.12 -10.31 16.18
N ILE A 67 -13.12 -9.51 16.55
CA ILE A 67 -13.37 -8.21 15.92
C ILE A 67 -12.21 -7.22 16.15
N ILE A 68 -11.60 -7.23 17.34
CA ILE A 68 -10.38 -6.46 17.63
C ILE A 68 -9.26 -6.87 16.67
N TYR A 69 -8.98 -8.18 16.55
CA TYR A 69 -7.93 -8.68 15.66
C TYR A 69 -8.17 -8.33 14.19
N LEU A 70 -9.43 -8.39 13.74
CA LEU A 70 -9.80 -7.96 12.39
C LEU A 70 -9.46 -6.47 12.17
N CYS A 71 -9.82 -5.61 13.13
CA CYS A 71 -9.55 -4.18 13.03
C CYS A 71 -8.04 -3.86 13.08
N GLU A 72 -7.28 -4.55 13.91
CA GLU A 72 -5.82 -4.41 13.97
C GLU A 72 -5.15 -4.81 12.65
N GLU A 73 -5.55 -5.93 12.05
CA GLU A 73 -5.02 -6.39 10.76
C GLU A 73 -5.40 -5.43 9.62
N LEU A 74 -6.63 -4.91 9.60
CA LEU A 74 -7.05 -3.90 8.63
C LEU A 74 -6.25 -2.61 8.76
N ILE A 75 -6.07 -2.08 9.98
CA ILE A 75 -5.25 -0.88 10.22
C ILE A 75 -3.82 -1.10 9.72
N ARG A 76 -3.24 -2.27 10.03
CA ARG A 76 -1.89 -2.62 9.60
C ARG A 76 -1.76 -2.62 8.08
N GLN A 77 -2.68 -3.26 7.38
CA GLN A 77 -2.66 -3.34 5.92
C GLN A 77 -2.92 -1.99 5.26
N ASN A 78 -3.90 -1.23 5.77
CA ASN A 78 -4.21 0.10 5.25
C ASN A 78 -3.04 1.08 5.41
N ASN A 79 -2.25 0.97 6.48
CA ASN A 79 -1.04 1.78 6.66
C ASN A 79 0.12 1.32 5.75
N ALA A 80 0.25 0.00 5.57
CA ALA A 80 1.32 -0.59 4.78
C ALA A 80 1.14 -0.36 3.28
N PHE A 81 -0.08 -0.52 2.75
CA PHE A 81 -0.37 -0.46 1.32
C PHE A 81 0.11 0.84 0.63
N PRO A 82 -0.30 2.06 1.05
CA PRO A 82 0.16 3.29 0.42
C PRO A 82 1.67 3.48 0.60
N SER A 83 2.22 3.14 1.77
CA SER A 83 3.66 3.25 2.04
C SER A 83 4.49 2.34 1.12
N GLN A 84 4.03 1.09 0.93
CA GLN A 84 4.67 0.12 0.04
C GLN A 84 4.55 0.55 -1.42
N PHE A 85 3.37 1.02 -1.85
CA PHE A 85 3.19 1.58 -3.19
C PHE A 85 4.19 2.72 -3.43
N GLN A 86 4.29 3.66 -2.48
CA GLN A 86 5.20 4.80 -2.60
C GLN A 86 6.68 4.40 -2.66
N SER A 87 7.05 3.32 -1.98
CA SER A 87 8.42 2.82 -1.98
C SER A 87 8.79 2.02 -3.23
N LYS A 88 7.83 1.32 -3.85
CA LYS A 88 8.06 0.38 -4.95
C LYS A 88 7.71 0.97 -6.32
N VAL A 89 6.64 1.75 -6.39
CA VAL A 89 6.06 2.22 -7.66
C VAL A 89 6.31 3.71 -7.86
N ALA A 90 5.68 4.56 -7.06
CA ALA A 90 5.76 6.01 -7.23
C ALA A 90 5.27 6.80 -6.01
N SER A 91 5.85 7.97 -5.77
CA SER A 91 5.41 8.89 -4.70
C SER A 91 4.21 9.77 -5.08
N THR A 92 3.73 9.67 -6.33
CA THR A 92 2.62 10.44 -6.91
C THR A 92 1.55 9.49 -7.47
N ASP A 93 0.47 10.08 -7.96
CA ASP A 93 -0.56 9.35 -8.71
C ASP A 93 0.06 8.65 -9.93
N VAL A 94 -0.54 7.52 -10.28
CA VAL A 94 -0.12 6.68 -11.41
C VAL A 94 -1.34 6.28 -12.20
N ILE A 95 -1.36 6.65 -13.47
CA ILE A 95 -2.36 6.23 -14.44
C ILE A 95 -1.61 5.42 -15.50
N GLU A 96 -1.87 4.12 -15.58
CA GLU A 96 -1.13 3.21 -16.48
C GLU A 96 -1.20 3.70 -17.93
N GLN A 97 -2.36 4.19 -18.36
CA GLN A 97 -2.57 4.65 -19.72
C GLN A 97 -1.69 5.85 -20.07
N GLU A 98 -1.54 6.82 -19.16
CA GLU A 98 -0.66 7.99 -19.37
C GLU A 98 0.80 7.56 -19.54
N ILE A 99 1.26 6.59 -18.75
CA ILE A 99 2.63 6.07 -18.88
C ILE A 99 2.83 5.39 -20.24
N ARG A 100 1.84 4.62 -20.70
CA ARG A 100 1.88 3.97 -22.03
C ARG A 100 1.91 4.99 -23.17
N GLU A 101 1.12 6.05 -23.05
CA GLU A 101 1.09 7.15 -24.02
C GLU A 101 2.43 7.89 -24.07
N GLN A 102 3.02 8.22 -22.91
CA GLN A 102 4.36 8.82 -22.85
C GLN A 102 5.45 7.94 -23.48
N ILE A 103 5.42 6.62 -23.25
CA ILE A 103 6.32 5.66 -23.91
C ILE A 103 6.15 5.71 -25.43
N GLN A 104 4.90 5.75 -25.92
CA GLN A 104 4.61 5.81 -27.34
C GLN A 104 5.09 7.13 -27.96
N GLU A 105 4.89 8.26 -27.30
CA GLU A 105 5.37 9.58 -27.75
C GLU A 105 6.90 9.65 -27.82
N ILE A 106 7.60 9.07 -26.82
CA ILE A 106 9.06 8.97 -26.84
C ILE A 106 9.52 8.11 -28.03
N ASN A 107 8.87 6.97 -28.28
CA ASN A 107 9.19 6.12 -29.43
C ASN A 107 9.01 6.86 -30.77
N GLN A 108 7.94 7.63 -30.91
CA GLN A 108 7.70 8.46 -32.10
C GLN A 108 8.75 9.57 -32.24
N SER A 109 9.16 10.18 -31.13
CA SER A 109 10.17 11.23 -31.10
C SER A 109 11.55 10.70 -31.52
N ILE A 110 11.97 9.55 -30.99
CA ILE A 110 13.21 8.88 -31.39
C ILE A 110 13.20 8.59 -32.89
N ALA A 111 12.14 7.97 -33.41
CA ALA A 111 12.03 7.65 -34.83
C ALA A 111 12.06 8.91 -35.74
N SER A 112 11.42 9.99 -35.29
CA SER A 112 11.43 11.26 -36.02
C SER A 112 12.83 11.90 -36.04
N ILE A 113 13.52 11.90 -34.90
CA ILE A 113 14.89 12.40 -34.76
C ILE A 113 15.85 11.61 -35.65
N GLU A 114 15.79 10.27 -35.61
CA GLU A 114 16.64 9.40 -36.42
C GLU A 114 16.42 9.62 -37.93
N MET A 115 15.16 9.79 -38.34
CA MET A 115 14.81 10.11 -39.72
C MET A 115 15.39 11.46 -40.17
N MET A 116 15.26 12.51 -39.33
CA MET A 116 15.81 13.83 -39.66
C MET A 116 17.34 13.79 -39.74
N ASN A 117 17.98 13.10 -38.80
CA ASN A 117 19.44 12.97 -38.76
C ASN A 117 20.00 12.20 -39.97
N ALA A 118 19.26 11.23 -40.51
CA ALA A 118 19.63 10.51 -41.72
C ALA A 118 19.65 11.43 -42.97
N VAL A 119 18.81 12.47 -42.99
CA VAL A 119 18.75 13.44 -44.11
C VAL A 119 19.77 14.56 -43.90
N THR A 120 19.86 15.10 -42.68
CA THR A 120 20.78 16.19 -42.31
C THR A 120 21.50 15.83 -41.01
N PRO A 121 22.74 15.31 -41.09
CA PRO A 121 23.49 14.93 -39.90
C PRO A 121 23.67 16.11 -38.94
N MET A 122 23.18 15.96 -37.71
CA MET A 122 23.26 16.97 -36.65
C MET A 122 24.20 16.50 -35.54
N PRO A 123 25.18 17.33 -35.13
CA PRO A 123 26.05 16.99 -34.01
C PRO A 123 25.25 16.92 -32.69
N GLY A 124 25.59 15.97 -31.82
CA GLY A 124 24.98 15.81 -30.49
C GLY A 124 23.65 15.06 -30.46
N ILE A 125 23.14 14.60 -31.61
CA ILE A 125 21.84 13.92 -31.70
C ILE A 125 21.82 12.55 -31.01
N ASP A 126 22.93 11.82 -31.03
CA ASP A 126 23.05 10.51 -30.36
C ASP A 126 22.89 10.65 -28.85
N ALA A 127 23.35 11.76 -28.27
CA ALA A 127 23.17 12.05 -26.85
C ALA A 127 21.69 12.34 -26.52
N LEU A 128 20.98 13.06 -27.40
CA LEU A 128 19.55 13.31 -27.23
C LEU A 128 18.73 12.02 -27.34
N VAL A 129 19.04 11.16 -28.32
CA VAL A 129 18.42 9.84 -28.45
C VAL A 129 18.70 8.98 -27.23
N ALA A 130 19.93 8.97 -26.72
CA ALA A 130 20.27 8.23 -25.50
C ALA A 130 19.46 8.69 -24.28
N VAL A 131 19.23 9.99 -24.13
CA VAL A 131 18.35 10.54 -23.07
C VAL A 131 16.93 10.01 -23.25
N LEU A 132 16.33 10.13 -24.45
CA LEU A 132 14.98 9.64 -24.72
C LEU A 132 14.83 8.12 -24.48
N VAL A 133 15.85 7.34 -24.84
CA VAL A 133 15.87 5.89 -24.57
C VAL A 133 15.87 5.60 -23.07
N GLU A 134 16.65 6.33 -22.27
CA GLU A 134 16.67 6.15 -20.82
C GLU A 134 15.35 6.61 -20.18
N MET A 135 14.73 7.68 -20.69
CA MET A 135 13.40 8.13 -20.26
C MET A 135 12.35 7.04 -20.47
N ARG A 136 12.32 6.45 -21.67
CA ARG A 136 11.43 5.34 -21.99
C ARG A 136 11.64 4.18 -21.01
N LYS A 137 12.90 3.80 -20.78
CA LYS A 137 13.26 2.72 -19.86
C LYS A 137 12.74 2.97 -18.45
N LYS A 138 12.83 4.20 -17.93
CA LYS A 138 12.29 4.56 -16.61
C LYS A 138 10.77 4.45 -16.52
N LEU A 139 10.06 4.77 -17.60
CA LEU A 139 8.60 4.58 -17.69
C LEU A 139 8.23 3.09 -17.78
N GLU A 140 9.01 2.29 -18.50
CA GLU A 140 8.86 0.83 -18.56
C GLU A 140 9.09 0.19 -17.18
N GLU A 141 10.15 0.57 -16.46
CA GLU A 141 10.41 0.13 -15.08
C GLU A 141 9.25 0.50 -14.13
N LYS A 142 8.69 1.72 -14.26
CA LYS A 142 7.53 2.16 -13.47
C LYS A 142 6.29 1.30 -13.75
N LEU A 143 6.04 0.92 -15.00
CA LEU A 143 4.94 0.01 -15.37
C LEU A 143 5.16 -1.39 -14.80
N GLU A 144 6.38 -1.92 -14.88
CA GLU A 144 6.73 -3.22 -14.32
C GLU A 144 6.45 -3.24 -12.81
N HIS A 145 6.97 -2.26 -12.07
CA HIS A 145 6.72 -2.14 -10.63
C HIS A 145 5.22 -1.99 -10.31
N LEU A 146 4.45 -1.29 -11.14
CA LEU A 146 2.99 -1.18 -10.96
C LEU A 146 2.31 -2.55 -11.08
N TYR A 147 2.68 -3.37 -12.06
CA TYR A 147 2.13 -4.72 -12.21
C TYR A 147 2.55 -5.66 -11.10
N GLU A 148 3.82 -5.63 -10.72
CA GLU A 148 4.34 -6.41 -9.60
C GLU A 148 3.65 -6.04 -8.29
N PHE A 149 3.47 -4.74 -8.03
CA PHE A 149 2.75 -4.28 -6.86
C PHE A 149 1.30 -4.75 -6.88
N ASN A 150 0.59 -4.62 -7.99
CA ASN A 150 -0.79 -5.11 -8.11
C ASN A 150 -0.90 -6.63 -7.87
N TYR A 151 0.04 -7.41 -8.40
CA TYR A 151 0.08 -8.86 -8.19
C TYR A 151 0.38 -9.21 -6.73
N THR A 152 1.45 -8.66 -6.16
CA THR A 152 1.93 -8.98 -4.82
C THR A 152 1.02 -8.45 -3.71
N SER A 153 0.27 -7.37 -3.96
CA SER A 153 -0.67 -6.79 -2.99
C SER A 153 -2.03 -7.49 -2.96
N SER A 154 -2.34 -8.35 -3.92
CA SER A 154 -3.66 -8.98 -4.08
C SER A 154 -4.12 -9.81 -2.87
N SER A 155 -3.19 -10.44 -2.16
CA SER A 155 -3.44 -11.28 -0.98
C SER A 155 -3.22 -10.56 0.36
N ASN A 156 -2.89 -9.26 0.34
CA ASN A 156 -2.60 -8.51 1.57
C ASN A 156 -3.73 -8.59 2.59
N TYR A 157 -4.98 -8.69 2.14
CA TYR A 157 -6.16 -8.70 3.00
C TYR A 157 -6.71 -10.11 3.30
N ASP A 158 -6.05 -11.18 2.88
CA ASP A 158 -6.54 -12.56 3.05
C ASP A 158 -6.75 -12.92 4.52
N THR A 159 -5.85 -12.52 5.41
CA THR A 159 -5.99 -12.74 6.86
C THR A 159 -7.22 -12.02 7.41
N ALA A 160 -7.47 -10.78 7.00
CA ALA A 160 -8.65 -10.04 7.40
C ALA A 160 -9.94 -10.70 6.88
N LEU A 161 -9.93 -11.21 5.64
CA LEU A 161 -11.07 -11.95 5.08
C LEU A 161 -11.36 -13.25 5.84
N GLN A 162 -10.33 -14.00 6.22
CA GLN A 162 -10.48 -15.22 7.02
C GLN A 162 -11.02 -14.94 8.43
N LEU A 163 -10.54 -13.86 9.07
CA LEU A 163 -11.07 -13.39 10.35
C LEU A 163 -12.54 -13.00 10.22
N ALA A 164 -12.89 -12.19 9.22
CA ALA A 164 -14.25 -11.76 8.97
C ALA A 164 -15.21 -12.94 8.74
N ALA A 165 -14.80 -13.95 7.98
CA ALA A 165 -15.58 -15.17 7.76
C ALA A 165 -15.81 -15.95 9.06
N SER A 166 -14.77 -16.10 9.89
CA SER A 166 -14.87 -16.80 11.18
C SER A 166 -15.76 -16.04 12.17
N ILE A 167 -15.64 -14.72 12.23
CA ILE A 167 -16.50 -13.85 13.06
C ILE A 167 -17.96 -13.93 12.61
N ALA A 168 -18.21 -13.88 11.29
CA ALA A 168 -19.57 -13.99 10.75
C ALA A 168 -20.21 -15.34 11.09
N ALA A 169 -19.45 -16.43 10.98
CA ALA A 169 -19.91 -17.76 11.40
C ALA A 169 -20.25 -17.80 12.90
N GLY A 170 -19.39 -17.23 13.75
CA GLY A 170 -19.64 -17.18 15.19
C GLY A 170 -20.85 -16.33 15.57
N LEU A 171 -21.03 -15.17 14.95
CA LEU A 171 -22.22 -14.34 15.16
C LEU A 171 -23.50 -15.08 14.77
N ALA A 172 -23.50 -15.77 13.62
CA ALA A 172 -24.65 -16.54 13.16
C ALA A 172 -25.01 -17.68 14.13
N GLU A 173 -24.02 -18.41 14.64
CA GLU A 173 -24.24 -19.49 15.62
C GLU A 173 -24.81 -18.93 16.93
N VAL A 174 -24.21 -17.88 17.49
CA VAL A 174 -24.66 -17.28 18.75
C VAL A 174 -26.06 -16.66 18.62
N GLN A 175 -26.42 -16.12 17.45
CA GLN A 175 -27.73 -15.54 17.17
C GLN A 175 -28.79 -16.56 16.74
N SER A 176 -28.43 -17.84 16.56
CA SER A 176 -29.35 -18.89 16.08
C SER A 176 -30.47 -19.25 17.05
N GLY A 177 -30.41 -18.78 18.31
CA GLY A 177 -31.36 -19.13 19.37
C GLY A 177 -31.12 -20.50 20.02
N LYS A 178 -30.23 -21.33 19.48
CA LYS A 178 -29.87 -22.65 20.04
C LYS A 178 -29.14 -22.57 21.38
N GLY A 179 -28.57 -21.41 21.71
CA GLY A 179 -27.81 -21.19 22.94
C GLY A 179 -28.64 -21.12 24.21
N PHE A 180 -29.98 -21.02 24.11
CA PHE A 180 -30.88 -20.89 25.27
C PHE A 180 -31.91 -22.03 25.30
N ASN A 181 -32.04 -22.69 26.45
CA ASN A 181 -33.06 -23.71 26.69
C ASN A 181 -34.20 -23.13 27.56
N PRO A 182 -35.43 -23.01 27.03
CA PRO A 182 -36.54 -22.43 27.77
C PRO A 182 -37.07 -23.34 28.90
N VAL A 183 -36.87 -24.66 28.80
CA VAL A 183 -37.36 -25.62 29.81
C VAL A 183 -36.52 -25.52 31.08
N SER A 184 -35.19 -25.50 30.93
CA SER A 184 -34.27 -25.34 32.07
C SER A 184 -34.01 -23.88 32.43
N SER A 185 -34.41 -22.93 31.58
CA SER A 185 -34.06 -21.50 31.70
C SER A 185 -32.55 -21.27 31.81
N THR A 186 -31.76 -22.00 31.01
CA THR A 186 -30.29 -21.94 31.05
C THR A 186 -29.70 -21.73 29.66
N PHE A 187 -28.50 -21.14 29.65
CA PHE A 187 -27.67 -21.01 28.46
C PHE A 187 -26.65 -22.16 28.35
N SER A 188 -26.30 -22.56 27.13
CA SER A 188 -25.29 -23.60 26.88
C SER A 188 -24.70 -23.47 25.47
N THR A 189 -23.44 -23.84 25.32
CA THR A 189 -22.75 -23.93 24.03
C THR A 189 -22.89 -25.31 23.37
N GLN A 190 -23.44 -26.31 24.06
CA GLN A 190 -23.52 -27.70 23.57
C GLN A 190 -24.31 -27.87 22.26
N GLY A 191 -25.24 -26.96 21.96
CA GLY A 191 -26.02 -26.96 20.71
C GLY A 191 -25.46 -26.06 19.61
N LEU A 192 -24.33 -25.38 19.85
CA LEU A 192 -23.71 -24.45 18.92
C LEU A 192 -22.52 -25.09 18.21
N ASN A 193 -22.32 -24.73 16.94
CA ASN A 193 -21.02 -24.95 16.34
C ASN A 193 -20.05 -23.87 16.88
N MET A 194 -18.97 -24.31 17.53
CA MET A 194 -17.95 -23.44 18.14
C MET A 194 -16.62 -23.43 17.36
N ASP A 195 -16.53 -24.09 16.20
CA ASP A 195 -15.29 -24.21 15.41
C ASP A 195 -14.69 -22.84 15.06
N TRP A 196 -15.54 -21.83 14.90
CA TRP A 196 -15.13 -20.44 14.64
C TRP A 196 -14.22 -19.86 15.74
N THR A 197 -14.35 -20.29 17.00
CA THR A 197 -13.45 -19.83 18.09
C THR A 197 -12.03 -20.32 17.84
N THR A 198 -11.87 -21.61 17.53
CA THR A 198 -10.58 -22.21 17.18
C THR A 198 -9.99 -21.57 15.92
N SER A 199 -10.81 -21.28 14.91
CA SER A 199 -10.37 -20.59 13.69
C SER A 199 -9.80 -19.19 14.00
N ILE A 200 -10.52 -18.38 14.78
CA ILE A 200 -10.04 -17.04 15.20
C ILE A 200 -8.70 -17.15 15.93
N GLN A 201 -8.59 -18.08 16.89
CA GLN A 201 -7.36 -18.27 17.65
C GLN A 201 -6.19 -18.70 16.75
N THR A 202 -6.43 -19.69 15.88
CA THR A 202 -5.41 -20.21 14.95
C THR A 202 -4.89 -19.13 14.01
N ILE A 203 -5.78 -18.34 13.40
CA ILE A 203 -5.40 -17.24 12.50
C ILE A 203 -4.52 -16.21 13.24
N THR A 204 -4.88 -15.91 14.48
CA THR A 204 -4.14 -14.94 15.31
C THR A 204 -2.75 -15.46 15.66
N GLU A 205 -2.65 -16.71 16.10
CA GLU A 205 -1.38 -17.36 16.45
C GLU A 205 -0.45 -17.49 15.24
N GLU A 206 -0.98 -17.91 14.09
CA GLU A 206 -0.27 -17.98 12.81
C GLU A 206 0.32 -16.60 12.44
N ARG A 207 -0.47 -15.54 12.60
CA ARG A 207 -0.03 -14.19 12.30
C ARG A 207 1.03 -13.68 13.27
N ALA A 208 0.87 -13.95 14.57
CA ALA A 208 1.86 -13.59 15.59
C ALA A 208 3.22 -14.27 15.30
N ARG A 209 3.19 -15.54 14.88
CA ARG A 209 4.39 -16.28 14.45
C ARG A 209 5.04 -15.66 13.22
N GLN A 210 4.25 -15.31 12.20
CA GLN A 210 4.77 -14.62 11.02
C GLN A 210 5.41 -13.27 11.37
N ALA A 211 4.82 -12.50 12.30
CA ALA A 211 5.37 -11.21 12.72
C ALA A 211 6.71 -11.37 13.46
N ALA A 212 6.85 -12.41 14.28
CA ALA A 212 8.12 -12.72 14.96
C ALA A 212 9.22 -13.09 13.97
N ASN A 213 8.92 -13.92 12.96
CA ASN A 213 9.90 -14.36 11.98
C ASN A 213 10.41 -13.22 11.07
N SER A 214 9.55 -12.26 10.71
CA SER A 214 9.95 -11.09 9.90
C SER A 214 10.93 -10.14 10.61
N ILE A 215 10.98 -10.17 11.95
CA ILE A 215 11.91 -9.35 12.74
C ILE A 215 13.32 -9.96 12.73
N GLU A 216 13.46 -11.29 12.64
CA GLU A 216 14.76 -11.97 12.57
C GLU A 216 15.45 -11.79 11.20
N GLU A 217 14.70 -11.77 10.10
CA GLU A 217 15.27 -11.54 8.75
C GLU A 217 15.74 -10.09 8.54
N GLY A 218 15.11 -9.11 9.19
CA GLY A 218 15.52 -7.70 9.11
C GLY A 218 16.86 -7.37 9.78
N ALA A 219 17.42 -8.28 10.57
CA ALA A 219 18.73 -8.12 11.22
C ALA A 219 19.92 -8.58 10.34
N MET A 220 19.67 -9.15 9.14
CA MET A 220 20.68 -9.77 8.28
C MET A 220 20.56 -9.32 6.81
N CYS A 221 21.05 -8.12 6.49
CA CYS A 221 21.54 -7.70 5.15
C CYS A 221 22.16 -6.29 5.28
N GLY A 222 23.44 -5.98 5.03
CA GLY A 222 24.42 -6.55 4.10
C GLY A 222 24.69 -5.52 2.98
N LYS A 223 25.87 -4.89 2.95
CA LYS A 223 26.25 -3.72 2.12
C LYS A 223 25.80 -3.81 0.64
N LEU A 224 25.30 -2.68 0.10
CA LEU A 224 24.98 -2.45 -1.31
C LEU A 224 26.24 -2.57 -2.21
N PRO A 225 26.12 -3.10 -3.45
CA PRO A 225 27.22 -3.19 -4.41
C PRO A 225 27.60 -1.83 -4.99
N GLU A 226 28.87 -1.66 -5.39
CA GLU A 226 29.43 -0.43 -5.97
C GLU A 226 28.80 -0.06 -7.33
N LYS A 227 28.43 1.22 -7.47
CA LYS A 227 27.82 1.83 -8.66
C LYS A 227 28.76 1.92 -9.88
N SER A 228 28.18 1.88 -11.08
CA SER A 228 28.82 1.95 -12.39
C SER A 228 29.28 3.35 -12.81
N THR A 229 30.18 3.45 -13.80
CA THR A 229 30.75 4.73 -14.30
C THR A 229 29.70 5.70 -14.87
N GLY A 230 28.58 5.19 -15.41
CA GLY A 230 27.46 6.03 -15.89
C GLY A 230 26.68 6.69 -14.75
N GLU A 231 26.50 6.00 -13.61
CA GLU A 231 25.86 6.55 -12.42
C GLU A 231 26.71 7.65 -11.76
N LYS A 232 28.04 7.55 -11.85
CA LYS A 232 28.99 8.58 -11.34
C LYS A 232 28.95 9.89 -12.14
N ILE A 233 28.65 9.83 -13.44
CA ILE A 233 28.51 11.02 -14.29
C ILE A 233 27.22 11.76 -13.94
N TRP A 234 26.17 11.05 -13.55
CA TRP A 234 24.91 11.64 -13.10
C TRP A 234 25.06 12.33 -11.73
N ASP A 235 25.72 11.71 -10.76
CA ASP A 235 25.99 12.36 -9.46
C ASP A 235 26.74 13.71 -9.63
N GLY A 236 27.66 13.82 -10.60
CA GLY A 236 28.42 15.04 -10.88
C GLY A 236 27.62 16.19 -11.54
N ILE A 237 26.49 15.90 -12.18
CA ILE A 237 25.59 16.93 -12.75
C ILE A 237 24.54 17.36 -11.70
N VAL A 238 24.18 16.47 -10.78
CA VAL A 238 23.27 16.75 -9.65
C VAL A 238 23.92 17.64 -8.57
N ASP A 239 25.22 17.49 -8.30
CA ASP A 239 25.93 18.25 -7.26
C ASP A 239 26.36 19.67 -7.66
N GLY A 240 26.13 20.07 -8.91
CA GLY A 240 26.61 21.33 -9.50
C GLY A 240 25.73 22.56 -9.27
N THR A 241 25.45 22.94 -8.01
CA THR A 241 25.21 24.31 -7.45
C THR A 241 24.46 24.17 -6.11
N GLY A 242 25.22 23.95 -5.05
CA GLY A 242 24.70 23.49 -3.76
C GLY A 242 23.80 24.46 -2.99
N GLN A 243 22.79 23.90 -2.33
CA GLN A 243 22.71 23.81 -0.86
C GLN A 243 21.58 22.86 -0.42
N ALA A 244 21.87 22.10 0.64
CA ALA A 244 21.00 21.24 1.44
C ALA A 244 20.83 19.77 0.99
N VAL A 245 21.57 18.92 1.72
CA VAL A 245 21.47 17.47 1.83
C VAL A 245 20.05 17.06 2.27
N SER A 246 19.37 16.29 1.42
CA SER A 246 18.27 15.39 1.78
C SER A 246 18.14 14.30 0.72
N ASP A 247 18.37 13.06 1.14
CA ASP A 247 18.51 11.86 0.33
C ASP A 247 17.40 11.62 -0.72
N THR A 248 17.81 11.54 -1.99
CA THR A 248 17.36 10.61 -3.06
C THR A 248 15.86 10.22 -3.14
N ARG A 249 14.92 11.17 -3.08
CA ARG A 249 13.50 10.94 -3.40
C ARG A 249 12.92 11.89 -4.47
N ASP A 250 13.49 13.08 -4.65
CA ASP A 250 12.95 14.07 -5.60
C ASP A 250 13.32 13.81 -7.08
N GLY A 251 14.32 12.96 -7.35
CA GLY A 251 14.65 12.55 -8.73
C GLY A 251 13.50 11.80 -9.44
N ILE A 252 12.67 11.06 -8.70
CA ILE A 252 11.51 10.35 -9.26
C ILE A 252 10.33 11.31 -9.53
N LYS A 253 10.18 12.39 -8.75
CA LYS A 253 9.19 13.46 -9.05
C LYS A 253 9.50 14.14 -10.38
N ALA A 254 10.78 14.40 -10.64
CA ALA A 254 11.24 15.00 -11.90
C ALA A 254 10.93 14.11 -13.13
N LEU A 255 10.83 12.79 -12.94
CA LEU A 255 10.50 11.87 -14.03
C LEU A 255 8.99 11.80 -14.35
N GLY A 256 8.12 12.26 -13.44
CA GLY A 256 6.66 12.26 -13.63
C GLY A 256 6.09 13.58 -14.11
N ASP A 257 6.87 14.66 -14.10
CA ASP A 257 6.41 16.00 -14.43
C ASP A 257 6.80 16.40 -15.86
N TRP A 258 5.82 16.39 -16.77
CA TRP A 258 5.98 16.75 -18.19
C TRP A 258 6.63 18.13 -18.40
N GLU A 259 6.41 19.09 -17.50
CA GLU A 259 7.04 20.42 -17.59
C GLU A 259 8.56 20.36 -17.32
N THR A 260 8.97 19.51 -16.38
CA THR A 260 10.39 19.28 -16.05
C THR A 260 11.14 18.67 -17.24
N TRP A 261 10.50 17.77 -17.99
CA TRP A 261 11.06 17.16 -19.21
C TRP A 261 11.19 18.13 -20.38
N GLY A 262 10.17 18.98 -20.61
CA GLY A 262 10.21 20.01 -21.64
C GLY A 262 11.29 21.07 -21.38
N ASN A 263 11.55 21.37 -20.11
CA ASN A 263 12.61 22.29 -19.71
C ASN A 263 14.01 21.69 -19.91
N MET A 264 14.19 20.41 -19.61
CA MET A 264 15.46 19.69 -19.80
C MET A 264 15.84 19.56 -21.29
N GLY A 265 14.86 19.27 -22.15
CA GLY A 265 15.04 19.26 -23.61
C GLY A 265 15.46 20.63 -24.16
N ARG A 266 14.86 21.73 -23.67
CA ARG A 266 15.26 23.11 -24.04
C ARG A 266 16.67 23.46 -23.56
N TYR A 267 17.05 23.01 -22.37
CA TYR A 267 18.37 23.29 -21.78
C TYR A 267 19.50 22.61 -22.56
N LEU A 268 19.29 21.35 -22.97
CA LEU A 268 20.27 20.59 -23.79
C LEU A 268 20.45 21.18 -25.20
N MET A 269 19.41 21.79 -25.78
CA MET A 269 19.52 22.54 -27.03
C MET A 269 20.30 23.86 -26.86
N HIS A 270 20.19 24.53 -25.71
CA HIS A 270 20.95 25.74 -25.42
C HIS A 270 22.43 25.49 -25.14
N LEU A 271 22.79 24.34 -24.54
CA LEU A 271 24.17 23.98 -24.20
C LEU A 271 25.07 23.65 -25.41
N HIS A 272 24.49 23.29 -26.57
CA HIS A 272 25.22 22.96 -27.80
C HIS A 272 25.18 24.05 -28.88
N GLY A 273 24.82 25.30 -28.52
CA GLY A 273 25.03 26.45 -29.39
C GLY A 273 24.18 26.48 -30.67
N ILE A 274 22.96 25.94 -30.65
CA ILE A 274 21.98 26.17 -31.72
C ILE A 274 20.98 27.22 -31.22
N THR A 275 21.31 28.50 -31.37
CA THR A 275 20.36 29.59 -31.16
C THR A 275 19.41 29.66 -32.35
N THR A 276 18.18 29.13 -32.23
CA THR A 276 17.07 29.58 -33.06
C THR A 276 16.46 30.82 -32.40
N LYS A 277 16.61 31.98 -33.05
CA LYS A 277 15.98 33.23 -32.63
C LYS A 277 14.46 33.06 -32.58
N THR A 278 13.83 33.56 -31.51
CA THR A 278 12.37 33.73 -31.45
C THR A 278 11.93 34.98 -32.24
N PRO A 279 10.70 35.03 -32.80
CA PRO A 279 10.26 36.09 -33.72
C PRO A 279 9.88 37.45 -33.10
N ASP A 280 10.42 37.86 -31.95
CA ASP A 280 10.00 39.11 -31.28
C ASP A 280 11.11 40.16 -31.04
N GLU A 281 12.28 40.05 -31.68
CA GLU A 281 13.34 41.08 -31.63
C GLU A 281 13.53 41.80 -32.97
N CYS A 282 12.44 42.33 -33.52
CA CYS A 282 12.47 43.38 -34.56
C CYS A 282 11.48 44.48 -34.17
N ASN A 283 11.83 45.25 -33.14
CA ASN A 283 11.39 46.65 -32.94
C ASN A 283 12.09 47.26 -31.71
N SER A 284 13.38 47.60 -31.85
CA SER A 284 13.93 48.95 -31.57
C SER A 284 15.40 49.03 -31.94
#